data_AF-A0A0C9WPP1-F1
#
_entry.id   AF-A0A0C9WPP1-F1
#
_cell.length_a   1.000
_cell.length_b   1.000
_cell.length_c   1.000
_cell.angle_alpha   90.00
_cell.angle_beta   90.00
_cell.angle_gamma   90.00
#
_symmetry.space_group_name_H-M   'P 1'
#
loop_
_entity.id
_entity.type
_entity.pdbx_description
1 polymer ?
#
loop_
_entity_poly.entity_id
_entity_poly.type
_entity_poly.pdbx_seq_one_letter_code
_entity_poly.pdbx_strand_id
1 'polypeptide(L)'
;LSTIIWFILRLVCSMAHCLLSLSTIIWFILWLNLAIQVSAAPVESPFPDILFSDFACIIQSTFGSKITLATVLMLLFSVTDNPDLFNLHFRQQHPTEPEENKIQISGWLTALANTIANKLGEDRTSSLFFQHEFQHTSTNQNMQVQNKLIAKKLDTFAMSLTLSPYDNKGNYIRKLLPVSFKDIRPALIICPKSFI
;
A
#
# COMPACT_ATOMS: atom_id res chain seq x y z
N LEU A 1 2.40 -18.09 77.16
CA LEU A 1 3.45 -17.39 76.37
C LEU A 1 3.97 -18.24 75.20
N SER A 2 4.41 -19.48 75.44
CA SER A 2 4.96 -20.38 74.40
C SER A 2 4.01 -20.69 73.23
N THR A 3 2.72 -20.91 73.49
CA THR A 3 1.71 -21.22 72.46
C THR A 3 1.42 -20.05 71.51
N ILE A 4 1.43 -18.83 72.04
CA ILE A 4 1.21 -17.59 71.27
C ILE A 4 2.39 -17.35 70.33
N ILE A 5 3.63 -17.58 70.82
CA ILE A 5 4.85 -17.45 70.02
C ILE A 5 4.82 -18.45 68.84
N TRP A 6 4.42 -19.70 69.09
CA TRP A 6 4.30 -20.73 68.04
C TRP A 6 3.25 -20.39 66.98
N PHE A 7 2.12 -19.80 67.39
CA PHE A 7 1.07 -19.38 66.47
C PHE A 7 1.53 -18.21 65.58
N ILE A 8 2.17 -17.19 66.16
CA ILE A 8 2.73 -16.05 65.41
C ILE A 8 3.79 -16.54 64.42
N LEU A 9 4.69 -17.44 64.83
CA LEU A 9 5.72 -17.99 63.96
C LEU A 9 5.12 -18.74 62.75
N ARG A 10 4.08 -19.56 62.97
CA ARG A 10 3.36 -20.24 61.88
C ARG A 10 2.65 -19.27 60.95
N LEU A 11 2.05 -18.21 61.48
CA LEU A 11 1.37 -17.19 60.69
C LEU A 11 2.37 -16.46 59.77
N VAL A 12 3.52 -16.06 60.32
CA VAL A 12 4.59 -15.38 59.57
C VAL A 12 5.19 -16.29 58.49
N CYS A 13 5.46 -17.56 58.80
CA CYS A 13 5.91 -18.53 57.80
C CYS A 13 4.88 -18.74 56.67
N SER A 14 3.59 -18.81 57.00
CA SER A 14 2.52 -18.95 56.01
C SER A 14 2.42 -17.73 55.09
N MET A 15 2.49 -16.51 55.64
CA MET A 15 2.50 -15.28 54.85
C MET A 15 3.75 -15.18 53.96
N ALA A 16 4.93 -15.55 54.46
CA ALA A 16 6.16 -15.58 53.68
C ALA A 16 6.09 -16.56 52.50
N HIS A 17 5.53 -17.77 52.73
CA HIS A 17 5.33 -18.77 51.68
C HIS A 17 4.30 -18.30 50.62
N CYS A 18 3.27 -17.57 51.04
CA CYS A 18 2.28 -16.99 50.14
C CYS A 18 2.88 -15.88 49.27
N LEU A 19 3.71 -15.00 49.85
CA LEU A 19 4.43 -13.93 49.13
C LEU A 19 5.45 -14.48 48.11
N LEU A 20 6.19 -15.53 48.50
CA LEU A 20 7.13 -16.23 47.60
C LEU A 20 6.38 -16.90 46.44
N SER A 21 5.23 -17.53 46.71
CA SER A 21 4.37 -18.14 45.68
C SER A 21 3.76 -17.10 44.74
N LEU A 22 3.43 -15.91 45.22
CA LEU A 22 2.90 -14.85 44.37
C LEU A 22 3.97 -14.34 43.39
N SER A 23 5.21 -14.21 43.88
CA SER A 23 6.35 -13.79 43.05
C SER A 23 6.67 -14.78 41.94
N THR A 24 6.65 -16.09 42.23
CA THR A 24 6.87 -17.13 41.22
C THR A 24 5.77 -17.17 40.18
N ILE A 25 4.50 -16.98 40.58
CA ILE A 25 3.37 -16.86 39.65
C ILE A 25 3.53 -15.64 38.75
N ILE A 26 3.92 -14.48 39.30
CA ILE A 26 4.17 -13.26 38.51
C ILE A 26 5.32 -13.48 37.52
N TRP A 27 6.42 -14.12 37.95
CA TRP A 27 7.56 -14.44 37.08
C TRP A 27 7.17 -15.42 35.96
N PHE A 28 6.33 -16.40 36.27
CA PHE A 28 5.80 -17.35 35.31
C PHE A 28 4.87 -16.69 34.29
N ILE A 29 3.99 -15.77 34.73
CA ILE A 29 3.13 -14.97 33.85
C ILE A 29 3.98 -14.04 32.96
N LEU A 30 5.03 -13.41 33.49
CA LEU A 30 5.97 -12.60 32.71
C LEU A 30 6.69 -13.43 31.64
N TRP A 31 7.14 -14.64 31.98
CA TRP A 31 7.74 -15.57 31.02
C TRP A 31 6.77 -15.99 29.91
N LEU A 32 5.52 -16.31 30.27
CA LEU A 32 4.47 -16.64 29.31
C LEU A 32 4.13 -15.46 28.38
N ASN A 33 4.11 -14.23 28.90
CA ASN A 33 3.88 -13.03 28.09
C ASN A 33 5.05 -12.70 27.16
N LEU A 34 6.29 -12.97 27.57
CA LEU A 34 7.47 -12.85 26.71
C LEU A 34 7.51 -13.92 25.61
N ALA A 35 6.85 -15.06 25.83
CA ALA A 35 6.71 -16.16 24.87
C ALA A 35 5.54 -15.99 23.89
N ILE A 36 4.74 -14.92 24.01
CA ILE A 36 3.77 -14.57 22.97
C ILE A 36 4.57 -14.20 21.73
N GLN A 37 4.65 -15.15 20.79
CA GLN A 37 5.22 -14.92 19.48
C GLN A 37 4.44 -13.78 18.84
N VAL A 38 5.07 -12.60 18.78
CA VAL A 38 4.56 -11.47 18.00
C VAL A 38 4.56 -11.94 16.56
N SER A 39 3.40 -12.34 16.06
CA SER A 39 3.20 -12.55 14.63
C SER A 39 3.53 -11.21 13.96
N ALA A 40 4.66 -11.17 13.26
CA ALA A 40 5.08 -9.96 12.56
C ALA A 40 4.02 -9.64 11.51
N ALA A 41 3.39 -8.48 11.63
CA ALA A 41 2.49 -8.00 10.61
C ALA A 41 3.22 -7.99 9.25
N PRO A 42 2.56 -8.39 8.16
CA PRO A 42 3.18 -8.37 6.85
C PRO A 42 3.66 -6.95 6.53
N VAL A 43 4.93 -6.85 6.13
CA VAL A 43 5.56 -5.56 5.76
C VAL A 43 5.35 -5.22 4.28
N GLU A 44 4.93 -6.20 3.49
CA GLU A 44 4.68 -6.09 2.05
C GLU A 44 3.35 -6.77 1.69
N SER A 45 2.69 -6.29 0.64
CA SER A 45 1.59 -6.99 -0.03
C SER A 45 2.09 -7.75 -1.26
N PRO A 46 1.45 -8.87 -1.66
CA PRO A 46 1.79 -9.54 -2.90
C PRO A 46 1.58 -8.61 -4.12
N PHE A 47 2.25 -8.94 -5.22
CA PHE A 47 1.97 -8.29 -6.51
C PHE A 47 0.49 -8.50 -6.89
N PRO A 48 -0.18 -7.53 -7.54
CA PRO A 48 -1.57 -7.70 -7.95
C PRO A 48 -1.79 -8.97 -8.77
N ASP A 49 -2.59 -9.88 -8.23
CA ASP A 49 -2.95 -11.15 -8.88
C ASP A 49 -4.17 -10.91 -9.80
N ILE A 50 -3.89 -10.33 -10.96
CA ILE A 50 -4.88 -10.03 -12.00
C ILE A 50 -4.63 -10.90 -13.23
N LEU A 51 -5.70 -11.45 -13.82
CA LEU A 51 -5.60 -12.15 -15.09
C LEU A 51 -5.08 -11.20 -16.17
N PHE A 52 -4.17 -11.69 -17.01
CA PHE A 52 -3.62 -10.86 -18.09
C PHE A 52 -4.70 -10.37 -19.06
N SER A 53 -5.78 -11.13 -19.27
CA SER A 53 -6.93 -10.71 -20.07
C SER A 53 -7.63 -9.49 -19.50
N ASP A 54 -7.84 -9.48 -18.17
CA ASP A 54 -8.50 -8.39 -17.47
C ASP A 54 -7.61 -7.17 -17.44
N PHE A 55 -6.31 -7.38 -17.18
CA PHE A 55 -5.30 -6.33 -17.30
C PHE A 55 -5.28 -5.69 -18.68
N ALA A 56 -5.25 -6.49 -19.75
CA ALA A 56 -5.27 -5.99 -21.12
C ALA A 56 -6.55 -5.19 -21.43
N CYS A 57 -7.71 -5.65 -20.95
CA CYS A 57 -8.98 -4.94 -21.07
C CYS A 57 -8.95 -3.58 -20.34
N ILE A 58 -8.40 -3.53 -19.13
CA ILE A 58 -8.22 -2.28 -18.35
C ILE A 58 -7.32 -1.31 -19.13
N ILE A 59 -6.20 -1.77 -19.68
CA ILE A 59 -5.31 -0.91 -20.46
C ILE A 59 -6.01 -0.34 -21.69
N GLN A 60 -6.73 -1.17 -22.44
CA GLN A 60 -7.44 -0.75 -23.65
C GLN A 60 -8.60 0.22 -23.36
N SER A 61 -9.26 0.09 -22.21
CA SER A 61 -10.37 0.95 -21.79
C SER A 61 -9.91 2.24 -21.10
N THR A 62 -8.68 2.27 -20.55
CA THR A 62 -8.17 3.42 -19.80
C THR A 62 -7.24 4.31 -20.63
N PHE A 63 -6.40 3.72 -21.50
CA PHE A 63 -5.33 4.44 -22.21
C PHE A 63 -5.50 4.40 -23.72
N GLY A 64 -4.83 5.34 -24.41
CA GLY A 64 -4.86 5.46 -25.86
C GLY A 64 -4.36 4.20 -26.58
N SER A 65 -4.89 3.95 -27.77
CA SER A 65 -4.59 2.76 -28.58
C SER A 65 -3.13 2.65 -29.05
N LYS A 66 -2.35 3.73 -28.95
CA LYS A 66 -0.92 3.77 -29.31
C LYS A 66 0.00 3.55 -28.11
N ILE A 67 -0.53 3.26 -26.92
CA ILE A 67 0.29 3.03 -25.72
C ILE A 67 1.21 1.83 -25.94
N THR A 68 2.49 1.97 -25.61
CA THR A 68 3.47 0.89 -25.74
C THR A 68 3.52 0.02 -24.49
N LEU A 69 3.95 -1.23 -24.64
CA LEU A 69 4.20 -2.12 -23.51
C LEU A 69 5.16 -1.50 -22.47
N ALA A 70 6.22 -0.83 -22.93
CA ALA A 70 7.16 -0.16 -22.03
C ALA A 70 6.48 0.95 -21.19
N THR A 71 5.57 1.71 -21.81
CA THR A 71 4.76 2.72 -21.11
C THR A 71 3.84 2.05 -20.09
N VAL A 72 3.15 0.98 -20.48
CA VAL A 72 2.24 0.23 -19.60
C VAL A 72 2.98 -0.33 -18.37
N LEU A 73 4.15 -0.93 -18.56
CA LEU A 73 4.97 -1.42 -17.45
C LEU A 73 5.47 -0.29 -16.55
N MET A 74 5.89 0.83 -17.14
CA MET A 74 6.29 2.02 -16.37
C MET A 74 5.13 2.55 -15.52
N LEU A 75 3.90 2.60 -16.05
CA LEU A 75 2.71 2.98 -15.31
C LEU A 75 2.42 1.99 -14.17
N LEU A 76 2.46 0.68 -14.45
CA LEU A 76 2.24 -0.38 -13.48
C LEU A 76 3.22 -0.29 -12.30
N PHE A 77 4.51 -0.12 -12.59
CA PHE A 77 5.53 0.08 -11.55
C PHE A 77 5.35 1.40 -10.82
N SER A 78 4.96 2.48 -11.52
CA SER A 78 4.69 3.76 -10.85
C SER A 78 3.53 3.65 -9.86
N VAL A 79 2.46 2.92 -10.18
CA VAL A 79 1.32 2.78 -9.25
C VAL A 79 1.58 1.80 -8.12
N THR A 80 2.30 0.70 -8.38
CA THR A 80 2.60 -0.32 -7.37
C THR A 80 3.74 0.08 -6.40
N ASP A 81 4.67 0.92 -6.84
CA ASP A 81 5.83 1.36 -6.06
C ASP A 81 5.58 2.67 -5.27
N ASN A 82 4.35 3.20 -5.28
CA ASN A 82 3.96 4.42 -4.56
C ASN A 82 2.77 4.22 -3.59
N PRO A 83 2.80 3.23 -2.68
CA PRO A 83 1.65 2.89 -1.83
C PRO A 83 1.23 4.03 -0.89
N ASP A 84 2.17 4.78 -0.32
CA ASP A 84 1.84 5.90 0.58
C ASP A 84 1.18 7.06 -0.18
N LEU A 85 1.57 7.30 -1.44
CA LEU A 85 0.92 8.27 -2.31
C LEU A 85 -0.55 7.90 -2.51
N PHE A 86 -0.84 6.64 -2.82
CA PHE A 86 -2.21 6.17 -2.99
C PHE A 86 -2.99 6.13 -1.67
N ASN A 87 -2.36 5.77 -0.54
CA ASN A 87 -2.97 5.89 0.78
C ASN A 87 -3.45 7.33 1.06
N LEU A 88 -2.58 8.32 0.81
CA LEU A 88 -2.91 9.74 0.97
C LEU A 88 -4.00 10.18 0.00
N HIS A 89 -3.88 9.79 -1.27
CA HIS A 89 -4.84 10.15 -2.30
C HIS A 89 -6.25 9.63 -1.97
N PHE A 90 -6.38 8.33 -1.67
CA PHE A 90 -7.67 7.72 -1.38
C PHE A 90 -8.26 8.19 -0.05
N ARG A 91 -7.41 8.53 0.94
CA ARG A 91 -7.87 9.20 2.17
C ARG A 91 -8.54 10.54 1.86
N GLN A 92 -7.97 11.35 0.96
CA GLN A 92 -8.54 12.63 0.55
C GLN A 92 -9.84 12.49 -0.28
N GLN A 93 -10.05 11.34 -0.93
CA GLN A 93 -11.33 11.02 -1.59
C GLN A 93 -12.41 10.58 -0.60
N HIS A 94 -12.04 10.16 0.61
CA HIS A 94 -12.93 9.61 1.65
C HIS A 94 -12.73 10.37 2.96
N PRO A 95 -13.18 11.65 3.04
CA PRO A 95 -13.07 12.44 4.25
C PRO A 95 -13.78 11.75 5.41
N THR A 96 -13.14 11.76 6.58
CA THR A 96 -13.66 11.15 7.81
C THR A 96 -14.25 12.18 8.76
N GLU A 97 -13.78 13.42 8.69
CA GLU A 97 -14.26 14.50 9.55
C GLU A 97 -15.22 15.44 8.81
N PRO A 98 -16.23 16.04 9.48
CA PRO A 98 -17.25 16.88 8.84
C PRO A 98 -16.69 18.13 8.13
N GLU A 99 -15.53 18.61 8.57
CA GLU A 99 -14.88 19.80 8.02
C GLU A 99 -13.92 19.49 6.85
N GLU A 100 -13.69 18.22 6.55
CA GLU A 100 -12.81 17.81 5.46
C GLU A 100 -13.50 17.91 4.10
N ASN A 101 -12.82 18.56 3.16
CA ASN A 101 -13.29 18.62 1.77
C ASN A 101 -13.01 17.30 1.06
N LYS A 102 -14.04 16.76 0.40
CA LYS A 102 -13.88 15.62 -0.52
C LYS A 102 -13.14 16.05 -1.77
N ILE A 103 -11.98 15.46 -2.02
CA ILE A 103 -11.14 15.76 -3.19
C ILE A 103 -11.13 14.56 -4.13
N GLN A 104 -11.68 14.72 -5.34
CA GLN A 104 -11.71 13.64 -6.33
C GLN A 104 -10.32 13.26 -6.83
N ILE A 105 -9.45 14.23 -7.13
CA ILE A 105 -8.08 14.01 -7.59
C ILE A 105 -7.16 14.83 -6.70
N SER A 106 -6.28 14.14 -5.95
CA SER A 106 -5.38 14.79 -5.01
C SER A 106 -4.26 15.56 -5.71
N GLY A 107 -3.65 16.50 -4.98
CA GLY A 107 -2.39 17.13 -5.40
C GLY A 107 -1.27 16.10 -5.54
N TRP A 108 -1.27 15.06 -4.71
CA TRP A 108 -0.31 13.94 -4.79
C TRP A 108 -0.40 13.18 -6.10
N LEU A 109 -1.61 12.80 -6.51
CA LEU A 109 -1.81 12.10 -7.78
C LEU A 109 -1.54 13.00 -8.98
N THR A 110 -1.83 14.30 -8.86
CA THR A 110 -1.48 15.29 -9.89
C THR A 110 0.04 15.44 -10.03
N ALA A 111 0.80 15.38 -8.93
CA ALA A 111 2.26 15.40 -8.95
C ALA A 111 2.84 14.13 -9.60
N LEU A 112 2.26 12.96 -9.33
CA LEU A 112 2.62 11.72 -10.00
C LEU A 112 2.34 11.80 -11.51
N ALA A 113 1.17 12.30 -11.90
CA ALA A 113 0.81 12.49 -13.30
C ALA A 113 1.81 13.40 -14.04
N ASN A 114 2.21 14.51 -13.40
CA ASN A 114 3.24 15.41 -13.94
C ASN A 114 4.60 14.71 -14.10
N THR A 115 5.01 13.93 -13.10
CA THR A 115 6.26 13.16 -13.13
C THR A 115 6.26 12.14 -14.26
N ILE A 116 5.13 11.47 -14.49
CA ILE A 116 4.94 10.52 -15.58
C ILE A 116 5.02 11.21 -16.95
N ALA A 117 4.31 12.33 -17.12
CA ALA A 117 4.36 13.12 -18.36
C ALA A 117 5.81 13.53 -18.69
N ASN A 118 6.53 14.06 -17.69
CA ASN A 118 7.93 14.45 -17.85
C ASN A 118 8.85 13.27 -18.21
N LYS A 119 8.64 12.10 -17.58
CA LYS A 119 9.43 10.88 -17.87
C LYS A 119 9.18 10.33 -19.27
N LEU A 120 7.96 10.48 -19.78
CA LEU A 120 7.57 10.02 -21.11
C LEU A 120 8.04 10.99 -22.21
N GLY A 121 8.04 12.30 -21.94
CA GLY A 121 8.17 13.32 -22.96
C GLY A 121 6.88 13.49 -23.76
N GLU A 122 6.78 14.55 -24.56
CA GLU A 122 5.54 14.94 -25.25
C GLU A 122 4.99 13.83 -26.15
N ASP A 123 5.85 13.24 -26.99
CA ASP A 123 5.46 12.21 -27.96
C ASP A 123 4.79 11.01 -27.29
N ARG A 124 5.42 10.45 -26.26
CA ARG A 124 4.88 9.27 -25.56
C ARG A 124 3.74 9.63 -24.61
N THR A 125 3.70 10.85 -24.09
CA THR A 125 2.57 11.31 -23.27
C THR A 125 1.29 11.36 -24.09
N SER A 126 1.36 11.72 -25.38
CA SER A 126 0.20 11.69 -26.28
C SER A 126 -0.45 10.29 -26.37
N SER A 127 0.32 9.22 -26.22
CA SER A 127 -0.17 7.83 -26.27
C SER A 127 -1.05 7.43 -25.08
N LEU A 128 -1.04 8.22 -23.99
CA LEU A 128 -1.90 7.98 -22.83
C LEU A 128 -3.36 8.38 -23.10
N PHE A 129 -3.60 9.21 -24.11
CA PHE A 129 -4.91 9.78 -24.40
C PHE A 129 -5.60 9.06 -25.56
N PHE A 130 -6.92 8.95 -25.48
CA PHE A 130 -7.74 8.63 -26.64
C PHE A 130 -7.75 9.81 -27.62
N GLN A 131 -8.02 9.52 -28.90
CA GLN A 131 -8.03 10.54 -29.96
C GLN A 131 -8.95 11.74 -29.63
N HIS A 132 -10.11 11.47 -29.03
CA HIS A 132 -11.07 12.52 -28.64
C HIS A 132 -10.57 13.36 -27.46
N GLU A 133 -9.84 12.77 -26.50
CA GLU A 133 -9.23 13.48 -25.37
C GLU A 133 -8.06 14.36 -25.83
N PHE A 134 -7.31 13.88 -26.82
CA PHE A 134 -6.17 14.60 -27.38
C PHE A 134 -6.61 15.87 -28.15
N GLN A 135 -7.71 15.80 -28.89
CA GLN A 135 -8.27 16.95 -29.61
C GLN A 135 -8.69 18.08 -28.67
N HIS A 136 -9.28 17.76 -27.51
CA HIS A 136 -9.66 18.77 -26.52
C HIS A 136 -8.48 19.37 -25.75
N THR A 137 -7.38 18.63 -25.60
CA THR A 137 -6.18 19.08 -24.89
C THR A 137 -5.22 19.87 -25.77
N SER A 138 -5.16 19.57 -27.07
CA SER A 138 -4.34 20.26 -28.06
C SER A 138 -4.75 21.72 -28.27
N THR A 139 -6.07 22.00 -28.25
CA THR A 139 -6.61 23.35 -28.46
C THR A 139 -6.29 24.32 -27.31
N ASN A 140 -5.96 23.81 -26.12
CA ASN A 140 -5.76 24.62 -24.93
C ASN A 140 -4.31 24.67 -24.43
N GLN A 141 -3.39 23.82 -24.94
CA GLN A 141 -1.99 23.67 -24.50
C GLN A 141 -1.76 23.76 -22.97
N ASN A 142 -2.78 23.48 -22.17
CA ASN A 142 -2.70 23.72 -20.74
C ASN A 142 -2.24 22.43 -20.08
N MET A 143 -0.95 22.38 -19.76
CA MET A 143 -0.29 21.30 -19.03
C MET A 143 -1.08 20.85 -17.80
N GLN A 144 -1.82 21.76 -17.14
CA GLN A 144 -2.68 21.44 -16.01
C GLN A 144 -3.86 20.53 -16.39
N VAL A 145 -4.50 20.78 -17.55
CA VAL A 145 -5.63 19.98 -18.03
C VAL A 145 -5.16 18.57 -18.40
N GLN A 146 -4.02 18.48 -19.08
CA GLN A 146 -3.40 17.20 -19.42
C GLN A 146 -3.03 16.40 -18.17
N ASN A 147 -2.33 17.03 -17.21
CA ASN A 147 -1.97 16.39 -15.95
C ASN A 147 -3.19 15.92 -15.16
N LYS A 148 -4.28 16.69 -15.16
CA LYS A 148 -5.54 16.30 -14.52
C LYS A 148 -6.17 15.07 -15.17
N LEU A 149 -6.10 14.96 -16.51
CA LEU A 149 -6.61 13.78 -17.23
C LEU A 149 -5.73 12.55 -16.99
N ILE A 150 -4.41 12.70 -17.00
CA ILE A 150 -3.48 11.62 -16.64
C ILE A 150 -3.77 11.15 -15.21
N ALA A 151 -3.90 12.08 -14.26
CA ALA A 151 -4.24 11.76 -12.88
C ALA A 151 -5.55 10.97 -12.77
N LYS A 152 -6.61 11.36 -13.50
CA LYS A 152 -7.86 10.58 -13.55
C LYS A 152 -7.66 9.16 -14.10
N LYS A 153 -6.85 8.99 -15.14
CA LYS A 153 -6.54 7.66 -15.68
C LYS A 153 -5.75 6.81 -14.68
N LEU A 154 -4.82 7.41 -13.94
CA LEU A 154 -4.07 6.73 -12.88
C LEU A 154 -4.95 6.31 -11.71
N ASP A 155 -5.91 7.16 -11.32
CA ASP A 155 -6.93 6.85 -10.31
C ASP A 155 -7.73 5.60 -10.73
N THR A 156 -8.30 5.61 -11.93
CA THR A 156 -9.01 4.45 -12.50
C THR A 156 -8.11 3.21 -12.53
N PHE A 157 -6.88 3.35 -13.02
CA PHE A 157 -5.95 2.22 -13.15
C PHE A 157 -5.60 1.61 -11.79
N ALA A 158 -5.34 2.44 -10.76
CA ALA A 158 -5.07 1.97 -9.41
C ALA A 158 -6.29 1.25 -8.80
N MET A 159 -7.50 1.80 -8.99
CA MET A 159 -8.74 1.14 -8.55
C MET A 159 -8.93 -0.22 -9.23
N SER A 160 -8.70 -0.30 -10.54
CA SER A 160 -8.81 -1.56 -11.30
C SER A 160 -7.79 -2.62 -10.87
N LEU A 161 -6.62 -2.21 -10.37
CA LEU A 161 -5.62 -3.11 -9.79
C LEU A 161 -5.88 -3.43 -8.31
N THR A 162 -7.03 -3.01 -7.75
CA THR A 162 -7.37 -3.15 -6.32
C THR A 162 -6.36 -2.50 -5.37
N LEU A 163 -5.66 -1.45 -5.85
CA LEU A 163 -4.71 -0.65 -5.07
C LEU A 163 -5.43 0.49 -4.33
N SER A 164 -6.55 0.20 -3.69
CA SER A 164 -7.31 1.14 -2.86
C SER A 164 -7.36 0.65 -1.40
N PRO A 165 -7.17 1.53 -0.41
CA PRO A 165 -7.40 1.22 0.99
C PRO A 165 -8.89 1.19 1.36
N TYR A 166 -9.78 1.55 0.44
CA TYR A 166 -11.24 1.61 0.62
C TYR A 166 -11.99 0.65 -0.31
N ASP A 167 -13.12 0.14 0.15
CA ASP A 167 -14.03 -0.69 -0.66
C ASP A 167 -14.94 0.16 -1.57
N ASN A 168 -15.73 -0.51 -2.40
CA ASN A 168 -16.70 0.14 -3.29
C ASN A 168 -17.84 0.88 -2.55
N LYS A 169 -17.96 0.68 -1.23
CA LYS A 169 -18.93 1.38 -0.37
C LYS A 169 -18.28 2.57 0.35
N GLY A 170 -16.99 2.81 0.14
CA GLY A 170 -16.22 3.87 0.79
C GLY A 170 -15.76 3.53 2.22
N ASN A 171 -15.84 2.27 2.64
CA ASN A 171 -15.33 1.85 3.94
C ASN A 171 -13.83 1.60 3.87
N TYR A 172 -13.10 2.07 4.88
CA TYR A 172 -11.69 1.76 5.01
C TYR A 172 -11.48 0.27 5.33
N ILE A 173 -10.73 -0.44 4.48
CA ILE A 173 -10.45 -1.87 4.63
C ILE A 173 -9.08 -2.07 5.27
N ARG A 174 -8.04 -1.45 4.69
CA ARG A 174 -6.64 -1.66 5.07
C ARG A 174 -5.75 -0.55 4.57
N LYS A 175 -4.57 -0.38 5.17
CA LYS A 175 -3.51 0.45 4.59
C LYS A 175 -2.86 -0.31 3.42
N LEU A 176 -2.57 0.38 2.32
CA LEU A 176 -1.72 -0.18 1.26
C LEU A 176 -0.29 -0.32 1.77
N LEU A 177 0.27 -1.51 1.60
CA LEU A 177 1.66 -1.82 1.92
C LEU A 177 2.51 -1.73 0.65
N PRO A 178 3.84 -1.61 0.77
CA PRO A 178 4.76 -1.83 -0.34
C PRO A 178 4.48 -3.16 -1.06
N VAL A 179 4.48 -3.12 -2.39
CA VAL A 179 4.24 -4.31 -3.21
C VAL A 179 5.54 -5.13 -3.31
N SER A 180 5.46 -6.41 -2.98
CA SER A 180 6.53 -7.38 -3.22
C SER A 180 6.66 -7.67 -4.71
N PHE A 181 7.83 -7.40 -5.27
CA PHE A 181 8.15 -7.72 -6.67
C PHE A 181 8.76 -9.11 -6.84
N LYS A 182 8.76 -9.97 -5.81
CA LYS A 182 9.43 -11.28 -5.84
C LYS A 182 8.95 -12.15 -7.01
N ASP A 183 7.66 -12.14 -7.31
CA ASP A 183 7.04 -13.00 -8.32
C ASP A 183 7.35 -12.58 -9.76
N ILE A 184 7.74 -11.32 -9.97
CA ILE A 184 8.07 -10.77 -11.29
C ILE A 184 9.58 -10.61 -11.50
N ARG A 185 10.41 -11.05 -10.53
CA ARG A 185 11.86 -11.04 -10.71
C ARG A 185 12.24 -11.99 -11.85
N PRO A 186 13.23 -11.61 -12.68
CA PRO A 186 13.67 -12.49 -13.75
C PRO A 186 14.24 -13.79 -13.18
N ALA A 187 13.96 -14.90 -13.84
CA ALA A 187 14.66 -16.16 -13.61
C ALA A 187 16.06 -16.05 -14.23
N LEU A 188 17.08 -15.91 -13.38
CA LEU A 188 18.47 -15.74 -13.81
C LEU A 188 19.19 -17.08 -13.87
N ILE A 189 19.98 -17.30 -14.92
CA ILE A 189 20.91 -18.42 -15.04
C ILE A 189 22.33 -17.87 -15.12
N ILE A 190 23.26 -18.52 -14.42
CA ILE A 190 24.69 -18.21 -14.55
C ILE A 190 25.16 -18.76 -15.89
N CYS A 191 25.63 -17.88 -16.77
CA CYS A 191 26.25 -18.26 -18.03
C CYS A 191 27.63 -17.60 -18.18
N PRO A 192 28.58 -18.25 -18.87
CA PRO A 192 29.82 -17.60 -19.30
C PRO A 192 29.50 -16.36 -20.17
N LYS A 193 30.36 -15.33 -20.10
CA LYS A 193 30.23 -14.16 -20.99
C LYS A 193 30.34 -14.61 -22.45
N SER A 194 29.44 -14.13 -23.30
CA SER A 194 29.52 -14.35 -24.75
C SER A 194 30.72 -13.62 -25.33
N PHE A 195 31.52 -14.32 -26.15
CA PHE A 195 32.60 -13.72 -26.93
C PHE A 195 32.07 -13.20 -28.28
N ILE A 196 31.27 -12.13 -28.24
CA ILE A 196 30.95 -11.29 -29.40
C ILE A 196 31.02 -9.84 -28.94
#